data_AF-A0A849Q1N7-F1
#
_entry.id   AF-A0A849Q1N7-F1
#
_cell.length_a   1.000
_cell.length_b   1.000
_cell.length_c   1.000
_cell.angle_alpha   90.00
_cell.angle_beta   90.00
_cell.angle_gamma   90.00
#
_symmetry.space_group_name_H-M   'P 1'
#
loop_
_entity.id
_entity.type
_entity.pdbx_description
1 polymer ?
#
loop_
_entity_poly.entity_id
_entity_poly.type
_entity_poly.pdbx_seq_one_letter_code
_entity_poly.pdbx_strand_id
1 'polypeptide(L)'
;MRNVEHGANGDAAVTIKVKNFGSKLAEFKLHDMHPYEIGDVSPEPKVISMGSDFDYVWAMKLSPEGSKAVTYSLSSMSEDEIKRLPQLIVEGLDEELVTGAKAIKGLI
;
A
#
# COMPACT_ATOMS: atom_id res chain seq x y z
N MET A 1 -1.89 7.04 2.18
CA MET A 1 -1.47 7.06 3.60
C MET A 1 -1.75 5.70 4.23
N ARG A 2 -0.75 5.09 4.87
CA ARG A 2 -0.91 3.87 5.67
C ARG A 2 -1.29 4.25 7.10
N ASN A 3 -2.33 3.63 7.64
CA ASN A 3 -2.66 3.59 9.05
C ASN A 3 -2.48 2.16 9.55
N VAL A 4 -1.95 1.99 10.76
CA VAL A 4 -1.75 0.69 11.37
C VAL A 4 -2.29 0.74 12.80
N GLU A 5 -3.20 -0.17 13.11
CA GLU A 5 -3.85 -0.31 14.41
C GLU A 5 -3.41 -1.64 15.04
N HIS A 6 -2.77 -1.58 16.20
CA HIS A 6 -2.38 -2.78 16.95
C HIS A 6 -3.60 -3.40 17.63
N GLY A 7 -3.82 -4.68 17.36
CA GLY A 7 -4.74 -5.53 18.09
C GLY A 7 -4.15 -6.01 19.41
N ALA A 8 -5.02 -6.41 20.35
CA ALA A 8 -4.64 -6.86 21.68
C ALA A 8 -3.78 -8.14 21.71
N ASN A 9 -3.74 -8.89 20.60
CA ASN A 9 -3.08 -10.20 20.50
C ASN A 9 -1.74 -10.15 19.74
N GLY A 10 -1.23 -8.96 19.41
CA GLY A 10 -0.01 -8.80 18.60
C GLY A 10 -0.24 -8.86 17.09
N ASP A 11 -1.49 -8.98 16.65
CA ASP A 11 -1.86 -8.75 15.24
C ASP A 11 -2.02 -7.25 14.98
N ALA A 12 -1.78 -6.82 13.76
CA ALA A 12 -1.94 -5.44 13.34
C ALA A 12 -2.87 -5.33 12.14
N ALA A 13 -3.89 -4.49 12.26
CA ALA A 13 -4.78 -4.14 11.16
C ALA A 13 -4.20 -2.95 10.39
N VAL A 14 -3.96 -3.13 9.11
CA VAL A 14 -3.44 -2.10 8.22
C VAL A 14 -4.54 -1.59 7.31
N THR A 15 -4.63 -0.27 7.17
CA THR A 15 -5.47 0.39 6.18
C THR A 15 -4.64 1.38 5.37
N ILE A 16 -4.57 1.19 4.06
CA ILE A 16 -3.98 2.15 3.13
C ILE A 16 -5.10 2.93 2.45
N LYS A 17 -5.22 4.21 2.77
CA LYS A 17 -6.17 5.11 2.11
C LYS A 17 -5.48 5.85 0.97
N VAL A 18 -6.09 5.82 -0.21
CA VAL A 18 -5.66 6.57 -1.39
C VAL A 18 -6.79 7.46 -1.87
N LYS A 19 -6.48 8.72 -2.15
CA LYS A 19 -7.43 9.71 -2.66
C LYS A 19 -6.82 10.43 -3.86
N ASN A 20 -7.61 10.58 -4.91
CA ASN A 20 -7.29 11.41 -6.06
C ASN A 20 -7.84 12.81 -5.80
N PHE A 21 -6.97 13.81 -5.66
CA PHE A 21 -7.35 15.23 -5.53
C PHE A 21 -7.28 15.99 -6.87
N GLY A 22 -7.06 15.26 -7.96
CA GLY A 22 -6.97 15.80 -9.31
C GLY A 22 -8.31 15.84 -10.02
N SER A 23 -8.34 16.57 -11.13
CA SER A 23 -9.52 16.71 -12.00
C SER A 23 -9.63 15.63 -13.08
N LYS A 24 -8.69 14.68 -13.12
CA LYS A 24 -8.62 13.60 -14.11
C LYS A 24 -8.67 12.23 -13.43
N LEU A 25 -9.03 11.21 -14.20
CA LEU A 25 -8.88 9.83 -13.78
C LEU A 25 -7.40 9.53 -13.50
N ALA A 26 -7.11 8.92 -12.36
CA ALA A 26 -5.79 8.45 -11.99
C ALA A 26 -5.72 6.93 -12.11
N GLU A 27 -4.77 6.42 -12.89
CA GLU A 27 -4.45 5.00 -13.02
C GLU A 27 -3.00 4.79 -12.62
N PHE A 28 -2.76 3.88 -11.67
CA PHE A 28 -1.44 3.62 -11.10
C PHE A 28 -1.41 2.26 -10.42
N LYS A 29 -0.23 1.77 -10.07
CA LYS A 29 -0.10 0.62 -9.17
C LYS A 29 0.38 1.09 -7.81
N LEU A 30 -0.24 0.54 -6.76
CA LEU A 30 0.20 0.70 -5.39
C LEU A 30 0.99 -0.55 -5.01
N HIS A 31 2.22 -0.34 -4.55
CA HIS A 31 3.11 -1.39 -4.06
C HIS A 31 3.28 -1.23 -2.55
N ASP A 32 3.20 -2.35 -1.86
CA ASP A 32 3.60 -2.50 -0.47
C ASP A 32 4.61 -3.64 -0.38
N MET A 33 5.88 -3.29 -0.21
CA MET A 33 6.99 -4.22 -0.22
C MET A 33 7.55 -4.41 1.19
N HIS A 34 7.48 -5.63 1.72
CA HIS A 34 7.97 -5.99 3.05
C HIS A 34 8.13 -7.51 3.22
N PRO A 35 8.89 -7.99 4.23
CA PRO A 35 9.13 -9.42 4.43
C PRO A 35 7.98 -10.21 5.07
N TYR A 36 6.93 -9.52 5.50
CA TYR A 36 5.80 -10.14 6.20
C TYR A 36 4.73 -10.65 5.25
N GLU A 37 4.11 -11.78 5.56
CA GLU A 37 2.90 -12.23 4.89
C GLU A 37 1.68 -11.43 5.38
N ILE A 38 0.75 -11.11 4.47
CA ILE A 38 -0.51 -10.43 4.83
C ILE A 38 -1.69 -11.41 4.86
N GLY A 39 -2.61 -11.18 5.79
CA GLY A 39 -3.90 -11.88 5.90
C GLY A 39 -5.09 -10.94 5.69
N ASP A 40 -6.30 -11.50 5.68
CA ASP A 40 -7.59 -10.77 5.65
C ASP A 40 -7.65 -9.61 4.64
N VAL A 41 -7.03 -9.82 3.48
CA VAL A 41 -6.76 -8.74 2.53
C VAL A 41 -7.99 -8.38 1.70
N SER A 42 -8.20 -7.09 1.47
CA SER A 42 -9.24 -6.58 0.58
C SER A 42 -8.88 -5.21 0.03
N PRO A 43 -8.90 -5.01 -1.31
CA PRO A 43 -9.02 -6.03 -2.35
C PRO A 43 -7.77 -6.93 -2.43
N GLU A 44 -7.89 -8.08 -3.09
CA GLU A 44 -6.75 -8.99 -3.32
C GLU A 44 -5.65 -8.35 -4.18
N PRO A 45 -4.37 -8.39 -3.76
CA PRO A 45 -3.24 -7.94 -4.56
C PRO A 45 -2.78 -9.02 -5.53
N LYS A 46 -1.96 -8.60 -6.50
CA LYS A 46 -0.96 -9.48 -7.09
C LYS A 46 0.22 -9.57 -6.14
N VAL A 47 0.62 -10.79 -5.77
CA VAL A 47 1.81 -11.03 -4.93
C VAL A 47 3.01 -11.36 -5.84
N ILE A 48 4.14 -10.70 -5.60
CA ILE A 48 5.41 -10.97 -6.28
C ILE A 48 6.48 -11.27 -5.22
N SER A 49 7.09 -12.45 -5.27
CA SER A 49 8.19 -12.80 -4.37
C SER A 49 9.50 -12.15 -4.84
N MET A 50 10.17 -11.44 -3.95
CA MET A 50 11.37 -10.63 -4.20
C MET A 50 12.49 -11.05 -3.23
N GLY A 51 12.94 -12.31 -3.33
CA GLY A 51 13.94 -12.86 -2.41
C GLY A 51 13.35 -13.12 -1.03
N SER A 52 13.75 -12.35 -0.03
CA SER A 52 13.20 -12.40 1.34
C SER A 52 11.88 -11.64 1.50
N ASP A 53 11.54 -10.81 0.51
CA ASP A 53 10.43 -9.87 0.62
C ASP A 53 9.28 -10.27 -0.31
N PHE A 54 8.08 -9.78 0.02
CA PHE A 54 6.92 -9.82 -0.85
C PHE A 54 6.62 -8.41 -1.33
N ASP A 55 6.28 -8.26 -2.60
CA ASP A 55 5.67 -7.04 -3.14
C ASP A 55 4.19 -7.31 -3.41
N TYR A 56 3.33 -6.64 -2.63
CA TYR A 56 1.88 -6.67 -2.76
C TYR A 56 1.44 -5.52 -3.66
N VAL A 57 0.95 -5.87 -4.85
CA VAL A 57 0.65 -4.90 -5.91
C VAL A 57 -0.85 -4.82 -6.18
N TRP A 58 -1.42 -3.63 -5.98
CA TRP A 58 -2.79 -3.32 -6.35
C TRP A 58 -2.85 -2.43 -7.58
N ALA A 59 -3.61 -2.84 -8.59
CA ALA A 59 -3.95 -1.98 -9.71
C ALA A 59 -5.06 -1.00 -9.29
N MET A 60 -4.75 0.28 -9.26
CA MET A 60 -5.62 1.34 -8.77
C MET A 60 -6.16 2.20 -9.91
N LYS A 61 -7.46 2.44 -9.86
CA LYS A 61 -8.17 3.35 -10.77
C LYS A 61 -9.11 4.22 -9.95
N LEU A 62 -8.86 5.52 -9.90
CA LEU A 62 -9.60 6.48 -9.08
C LEU A 62 -10.13 7.62 -9.96
N SER A 63 -11.45 7.78 -9.98
CA SER A 63 -12.11 8.96 -10.56
C SER A 63 -11.63 10.26 -9.89
N PRO A 64 -11.82 11.43 -10.54
CA PRO A 64 -11.59 12.73 -9.90
C PRO A 64 -12.28 12.82 -8.53
N GLU A 65 -11.59 13.36 -7.53
CA GLU A 65 -12.03 13.42 -6.12
C GLU A 65 -12.34 12.08 -5.44
N GLY A 66 -12.15 10.95 -6.14
CA GLY A 66 -12.44 9.62 -5.65
C GLY A 66 -11.43 9.12 -4.63
N SER A 67 -11.88 8.22 -3.75
CA SER A 67 -11.02 7.55 -2.77
C SER A 67 -11.24 6.04 -2.77
N LYS A 68 -10.18 5.29 -2.47
CA LYS A 68 -10.23 3.85 -2.22
C LYS A 68 -9.40 3.52 -0.99
N ALA A 69 -9.73 2.40 -0.35
CA ALA A 69 -8.94 1.82 0.73
C ALA A 69 -8.53 0.40 0.35
N VAL A 70 -7.33 0.03 0.78
CA VAL A 70 -6.86 -1.35 0.87
C VAL A 70 -6.72 -1.67 2.35
N THR A 71 -7.16 -2.85 2.77
CA THR A 71 -7.03 -3.33 4.15
C THR A 71 -6.39 -4.71 4.17
N TYR A 72 -5.58 -4.98 5.18
CA TYR A 72 -5.02 -6.31 5.44
C TYR A 72 -4.59 -6.44 6.90
N SER A 73 -4.33 -7.66 7.35
CA SER A 73 -3.75 -7.97 8.66
C SER A 73 -2.29 -8.42 8.54
N LEU A 74 -1.49 -8.07 9.55
CA LEU A 74 -0.13 -8.59 9.76
C LEU A 74 -0.11 -9.30 11.11
N SER A 75 0.30 -10.56 11.14
CA SER A 75 0.34 -11.34 12.38
C SER A 75 1.64 -11.16 13.15
N SER A 76 1.55 -11.18 14.48
CA SER A 76 2.70 -11.22 15.39
C SER A 76 3.73 -10.10 15.20
N MET A 77 3.27 -8.87 14.94
CA MET A 77 4.15 -7.71 14.75
C MET A 77 4.31 -6.89 16.03
N SER A 78 5.56 -6.60 16.40
CA SER A 78 5.86 -5.64 17.46
C SER A 78 5.73 -4.19 16.98
N GLU A 79 5.48 -3.25 17.90
CA GLU A 79 5.32 -1.82 17.54
C GLU A 79 6.54 -1.26 16.81
N ASP A 80 7.74 -1.75 17.15
CA ASP A 80 8.98 -1.29 16.53
C ASP A 80 9.15 -1.81 15.11
N GLU A 81 8.66 -3.00 14.80
CA GLU A 81 8.63 -3.51 13.43
C GLU A 81 7.62 -2.74 12.58
N ILE A 82 6.48 -2.36 13.15
CA ILE A 82 5.47 -1.54 12.45
C ILE A 82 6.03 -0.17 12.08
N LYS A 83 6.77 0.47 13.00
CA LYS A 83 7.46 1.74 12.72
C LYS A 83 8.52 1.62 11.63
N ARG A 84 9.02 0.41 11.36
CA ARG A 84 10.03 0.11 10.33
C ARG A 84 9.42 -0.34 9.01
N LEU A 85 8.09 -0.45 8.91
CA LEU A 85 7.46 -0.79 7.63
C LEU A 85 7.88 0.20 6.54
N PRO A 86 8.34 -0.27 5.37
CA PRO A 86 8.81 0.60 4.30
C PRO A 86 7.72 1.55 3.81
N GLN A 87 8.15 2.66 3.21
CA GLN A 87 7.25 3.59 2.55
C GLN A 87 6.56 2.91 1.36
N LEU A 88 5.26 3.15 1.20
CA LEU A 88 4.50 2.73 0.02
C LEU A 88 5.11 3.29 -1.26
N ILE A 89 4.98 2.54 -2.36
CA ILE A 89 5.43 2.98 -3.68
C ILE A 89 4.22 3.11 -4.61
N VAL A 90 4.18 4.20 -5.38
CA VAL A 90 3.21 4.44 -6.44
C VAL A 90 3.94 4.35 -7.78
N GLU A 91 3.58 3.38 -8.59
CA GLU A 91 4.11 3.22 -9.96
C GLU A 91 3.14 3.84 -10.97
N GLY A 92 3.66 4.65 -11.89
CA GLY A 92 2.91 5.18 -13.04
C GLY A 92 2.38 6.60 -12.91
N LEU A 93 2.68 7.30 -11.81
CA LEU A 93 2.44 8.74 -11.65
C LEU A 93 3.76 9.47 -11.42
N ASP A 94 3.82 10.73 -11.86
CA ASP A 94 4.95 11.61 -11.56
C ASP A 94 5.02 11.92 -10.07
N GLU A 95 6.24 12.03 -9.54
CA GLU A 95 6.50 12.27 -8.11
C GLU A 95 5.83 13.54 -7.59
N GLU A 96 5.77 14.59 -8.41
CA GLU A 96 5.11 15.86 -8.07
C GLU A 96 3.59 15.72 -7.86
N LEU A 97 2.98 14.63 -8.34
CA LEU A 97 1.54 14.35 -8.20
C LEU A 97 1.22 13.40 -7.04
N VAL A 98 2.23 12.86 -6.37
CA VAL A 98 2.09 11.85 -5.32
C VAL A 98 2.50 12.42 -3.97
N THR A 99 1.69 12.18 -2.94
CA THR A 99 2.01 12.57 -1.57
C THR A 99 1.92 11.37 -0.63
N GLY A 100 2.81 11.32 0.38
CA GLY A 100 2.81 10.27 1.40
C GLY A 100 3.24 8.88 0.91
N ALA A 101 3.83 8.78 -0.28
CA ALA A 101 4.40 7.59 -0.88
C ALA A 101 5.56 7.98 -1.80
N LYS A 102 6.47 7.05 -2.10
CA LYS A 102 7.50 7.24 -3.12
C LYS A 102 6.88 6.99 -4.49
N ALA A 103 7.14 7.84 -5.48
CA ALA A 103 6.71 7.58 -6.85
C ALA A 103 7.84 6.99 -7.69
N ILE A 104 7.51 6.09 -8.61
CA ILE A 104 8.41 5.58 -9.63
C ILE A 104 7.74 5.61 -10.99
N LYS A 105 8.54 5.82 -12.04
CA LYS A 105 8.07 5.62 -13.41
C LYS A 105 7.85 4.13 -13.65
N GLY A 106 6.69 3.76 -14.17
CA GLY A 106 6.46 2.38 -14.60
C GLY A 106 7.38 2.01 -15.76
N LEU A 107 7.83 0.75 -15.81
CA LEU A 107 8.42 0.23 -17.05
C LEU A 107 7.30 0.16 -18.09
N ILE A 108 7.47 0.93 -19.17
CA ILE A 108 6.71 0.81 -20.41
C ILE A 108 7.15 -0.46 -21.14
#